data_AF-A0A937NT69-F1
#
_entry.id   AF-A0A937NT69-F1
#
_cell.length_a   1.000
_cell.length_b   1.000
_cell.length_c   1.000
_cell.angle_alpha   90.00
_cell.angle_beta   90.00
_cell.angle_gamma   90.00
#
_symmetry.space_group_name_H-M   'P 1'
#
loop_
_entity.id
_entity.type
_entity.pdbx_description
1 polymer ?
#
loop_
_entity_poly.entity_id
_entity_poly.type
_entity_poly.pdbx_seq_one_letter_code
_entity_poly.pdbx_strand_id
1 'polypeptide(L)'
;MIFLIMVLVILVFVVLWNTDLERILRVKSLAQDGGDASALMAARWQGISLNLIGDLNILQALAIAADDQAAVDAISNLQTRISFTGPMIGLEASQQAAKNNNIYVNPQFTRLLAEHAVTVRDEYTRIVGDTGTMLFTEPYPGAWEEYADMLDAVAASGVAAGPDNARFYGDYGDAHVLLNIGFYEAIAGRTWCWFHHNAPTLLEEYTNYRWWPDLPDVDLDYYGNSEIYSLGLVPFLTRLAGQVSQPVIEDVAEDRAIEGSFSGSMVSQAFWHAYSPGRWHAWDVMTDGSLPLAGELRTQYDYVGADAVVRVEAQAHRLMPGSGGAESTNTIIWTSAAKPFGSLEDDEENPIRPDTYGIVLPAFTDVRLIPLDASTMPSGGSFNYEWQVHLREHLPVYMDDGPGGFACFYCDQLVTWENPMFRYTGVEWLDDNSWQCTVTTGGSHGGGTRHGH
;
A
#
# COMPACT_ATOMS: atom_id res chain seq x y z
N MET A 1 29.22 -16.62 -52.01
CA MET A 1 29.91 -16.73 -50.71
C MET A 1 29.52 -15.58 -49.78
N ILE A 2 29.74 -14.32 -50.14
CA ILE A 2 29.36 -13.15 -49.31
C ILE A 2 27.86 -13.14 -48.96
N PHE A 3 26.99 -13.41 -49.94
CA PHE A 3 25.54 -13.46 -49.71
C PHE A 3 25.11 -14.55 -48.71
N LEU A 4 25.73 -15.74 -48.77
CA LEU A 4 25.45 -16.83 -47.82
C LEU A 4 25.92 -16.48 -46.40
N ILE A 5 27.08 -15.82 -46.28
CA ILE A 5 27.58 -15.33 -44.98
C ILE A 5 26.62 -14.28 -44.41
N MET A 6 26.15 -13.34 -45.23
CA MET A 6 25.20 -12.31 -44.82
C MET A 6 23.86 -12.91 -44.35
N VAL A 7 23.32 -13.88 -45.09
CA VAL A 7 22.09 -14.60 -44.71
C VAL A 7 22.28 -15.34 -43.38
N LEU A 8 23.41 -16.02 -43.20
CA LEU A 8 23.71 -16.72 -41.95
C LEU A 8 23.83 -15.76 -40.76
N VAL A 9 24.48 -14.61 -40.94
CA VAL A 9 24.57 -13.57 -39.90
C VAL A 9 23.18 -13.04 -39.54
N ILE A 10 22.34 -12.71 -40.53
CA ILE A 10 20.96 -12.26 -40.29
C ILE A 10 20.16 -13.30 -39.52
N LEU A 11 20.26 -14.58 -39.90
CA LEU A 11 19.55 -15.67 -39.21
C LEU A 11 20.00 -15.81 -37.75
N VAL A 12 21.30 -15.70 -37.47
CA VAL A 12 21.82 -15.72 -36.10
C VAL A 12 21.25 -14.55 -35.28
N PHE A 13 21.22 -13.34 -35.83
CA PHE A 13 20.63 -12.18 -35.15
C PHE A 13 19.13 -12.37 -34.87
N VAL A 14 18.37 -12.91 -35.82
CA VAL A 14 16.94 -13.20 -35.64
C VAL A 14 16.72 -14.24 -34.53
N VAL A 15 17.54 -15.30 -34.48
CA VAL A 15 17.45 -16.32 -33.42
C VAL A 15 17.77 -15.73 -32.04
N LEU A 16 18.84 -14.94 -31.93
CA LEU A 16 19.23 -14.29 -30.68
C LEU A 16 18.15 -13.31 -30.20
N TRP A 17 17.62 -12.48 -31.10
CA TRP A 17 16.55 -11.55 -30.79
C TRP A 17 15.26 -12.25 -30.33
N ASN A 18 14.85 -13.31 -31.01
CA ASN A 18 13.68 -14.10 -30.60
C ASN A 18 13.88 -14.77 -29.23
N THR A 19 15.09 -15.27 -28.95
CA THR A 19 15.42 -15.88 -27.66
C THR A 19 15.36 -14.85 -26.52
N ASP A 20 15.85 -13.64 -26.75
CA ASP A 20 15.77 -12.55 -25.77
C ASP A 20 14.33 -12.10 -25.54
N LEU A 21 13.53 -12.00 -26.62
CA LEU A 21 12.10 -11.68 -26.52
C LEU A 21 11.35 -12.72 -25.69
N GLU A 22 11.54 -14.01 -25.98
CA GLU A 22 10.92 -15.11 -25.24
C GLU A 22 11.29 -15.08 -23.75
N ARG A 23 12.57 -14.84 -23.43
CA ARG A 23 13.04 -14.72 -22.04
C ARG A 23 12.37 -13.56 -21.31
N ILE A 24 12.31 -12.38 -21.94
CA ILE A 24 11.69 -11.20 -21.34
C ILE A 24 10.19 -11.43 -21.10
N LEU A 25 9.48 -11.99 -22.09
CA LEU A 25 8.05 -12.30 -21.97
C LEU A 25 7.80 -13.32 -20.86
N ARG A 26 8.64 -14.36 -20.76
CA ARG A 26 8.56 -15.35 -19.69
C ARG A 26 8.78 -14.73 -18.31
N VAL A 27 9.83 -13.93 -18.14
CA VAL A 27 10.11 -13.27 -16.84
C VAL A 27 8.99 -12.29 -16.49
N LYS A 28 8.41 -11.59 -17.47
CA LYS A 28 7.25 -10.73 -17.25
C LYS A 28 6.03 -11.51 -16.76
N SER A 29 5.72 -12.65 -17.37
CA SER A 29 4.63 -13.54 -16.92
C SER A 29 4.87 -14.02 -15.49
N LEU A 30 6.10 -14.46 -15.16
CA LEU A 30 6.44 -14.92 -13.81
C LEU A 30 6.33 -13.78 -12.79
N ALA A 31 6.80 -12.57 -13.12
CA ALA A 31 6.67 -11.40 -12.27
C ALA A 31 5.20 -11.05 -12.00
N GLN A 32 4.36 -11.10 -13.04
CA GLN A 32 2.93 -10.89 -12.91
C GLN A 32 2.27 -11.94 -12.01
N ASP A 33 2.43 -13.22 -12.32
CA ASP A 33 1.83 -14.32 -11.54
C ASP A 33 2.31 -14.30 -10.07
N GLY A 34 3.60 -14.00 -9.87
CA GLY A 34 4.21 -13.89 -8.55
C GLY A 34 3.70 -12.71 -7.74
N GLY A 35 3.60 -11.51 -8.33
CA GLY A 35 3.06 -10.34 -7.65
C GLY A 35 1.58 -10.50 -7.33
N ASP A 36 0.77 -10.88 -8.33
CA ASP A 36 -0.68 -11.05 -8.21
C ASP A 36 -1.02 -12.09 -7.13
N ALA A 37 -0.35 -13.25 -7.13
CA ALA A 37 -0.53 -14.27 -6.10
C ALA A 37 -0.13 -13.76 -4.71
N SER A 38 0.94 -12.96 -4.61
CA SER A 38 1.40 -12.41 -3.34
C SER A 38 0.41 -11.40 -2.75
N ALA A 39 -0.11 -10.50 -3.57
CA ALA A 39 -1.14 -9.54 -3.16
C ALA A 39 -2.42 -10.25 -2.71
N LEU A 40 -2.89 -11.24 -3.49
CA LEU A 40 -4.08 -12.03 -3.13
C LEU A 40 -3.91 -12.80 -1.81
N MET A 41 -2.72 -13.34 -1.54
CA MET A 41 -2.45 -14.06 -0.30
C MET A 41 -2.40 -13.12 0.92
N ALA A 42 -1.80 -11.94 0.79
CA ALA A 42 -1.82 -10.93 1.84
C ALA A 42 -3.26 -10.45 2.13
N ALA A 43 -4.02 -10.10 1.08
CA ALA A 43 -5.42 -9.69 1.21
C ALA A 43 -6.32 -10.77 1.83
N ARG A 44 -6.02 -12.05 1.56
CA ARG A 44 -6.75 -13.18 2.16
C ARG A 44 -6.57 -13.21 3.68
N TRP A 45 -5.34 -13.00 4.15
CA TRP A 45 -5.10 -12.93 5.59
C TRP A 45 -5.72 -11.69 6.23
N GLN A 46 -5.77 -10.56 5.54
CA GLN A 46 -6.54 -9.40 6.01
C GLN A 46 -8.03 -9.75 6.20
N GLY A 47 -8.67 -10.41 5.21
CA GLY A 47 -10.06 -10.85 5.31
C GLY A 47 -10.30 -11.87 6.44
N ILE A 48 -9.40 -12.84 6.61
CA ILE A 48 -9.45 -13.82 7.71
C ILE A 48 -9.37 -13.11 9.07
N SER A 49 -8.44 -12.17 9.23
CA SER A 49 -8.25 -11.41 10.46
C SER A 49 -9.44 -10.51 10.77
N LEU A 50 -10.01 -9.84 9.76
CA LEU A 50 -11.23 -9.04 9.94
C LEU A 50 -12.41 -9.89 10.39
N ASN A 51 -12.62 -11.07 9.78
CA ASN A 51 -13.67 -11.99 10.24
C ASN A 51 -13.43 -12.49 11.66
N LEU A 52 -12.19 -12.82 12.01
CA LEU A 52 -11.85 -13.26 13.36
C LEU A 52 -12.09 -12.16 14.41
N ILE A 53 -11.75 -10.91 14.08
CA ILE A 53 -12.08 -9.76 14.94
C ILE A 53 -13.60 -9.57 15.04
N GLY A 54 -14.33 -9.79 13.95
CA GLY A 54 -15.79 -9.79 13.93
C GLY A 54 -16.39 -10.87 14.85
N ASP A 55 -15.88 -12.10 14.78
CA ASP A 55 -16.28 -13.19 15.68
C ASP A 55 -16.01 -12.80 17.15
N LEU A 56 -14.85 -12.18 17.41
CA LEU A 56 -14.50 -11.69 18.74
C LEU A 56 -15.40 -10.55 19.21
N ASN A 57 -15.88 -9.67 18.33
CA ASN A 57 -16.88 -8.66 18.70
C ASN A 57 -18.21 -9.32 19.13
N ILE A 58 -18.64 -10.38 18.44
CA ILE A 58 -19.85 -11.15 18.83
C ILE A 58 -19.63 -11.82 20.19
N LEU A 59 -18.48 -12.45 20.41
CA LEU A 59 -18.15 -13.06 21.71
C LEU A 59 -18.02 -12.02 22.83
N GLN A 60 -17.49 -10.84 22.54
CA GLN A 60 -17.42 -9.73 23.50
C GLN A 60 -18.82 -9.26 23.89
N ALA A 61 -19.76 -9.20 22.94
CA ALA A 61 -21.15 -8.90 23.23
C ALA A 61 -21.76 -9.92 24.20
N LEU A 62 -21.51 -11.21 24.00
CA LEU A 62 -21.94 -12.25 24.94
C LEU A 62 -21.30 -12.11 26.32
N ALA A 63 -20.00 -11.81 26.39
CA ALA A 63 -19.29 -11.60 27.65
C ALA A 63 -19.84 -10.39 28.43
N ILE A 64 -20.12 -9.29 27.74
CA ILE A 64 -20.77 -8.11 28.33
C ILE A 64 -22.16 -8.46 28.84
N ALA A 65 -22.95 -9.21 28.06
CA ALA A 65 -24.30 -9.63 28.46
C ALA A 65 -24.29 -10.56 29.68
N ALA A 66 -23.20 -11.31 29.89
CA ALA A 66 -22.96 -12.17 31.04
C ALA A 66 -22.29 -11.47 32.23
N ASP A 67 -21.97 -10.17 32.14
CA ASP A 67 -21.20 -9.41 33.14
C ASP A 67 -19.81 -10.02 33.45
N ASP A 68 -19.19 -10.65 32.45
CA ASP A 68 -17.85 -11.25 32.55
C ASP A 68 -16.76 -10.29 32.05
N GLN A 69 -16.36 -9.36 32.92
CA GLN A 69 -15.33 -8.37 32.58
C GLN A 69 -13.97 -9.00 32.24
N ALA A 70 -13.62 -10.13 32.86
CA ALA A 70 -12.35 -10.79 32.59
C ALA A 70 -12.30 -11.34 31.15
N ALA A 71 -13.42 -11.89 30.66
CA ALA A 71 -13.56 -12.30 29.27
C ALA A 71 -13.50 -11.09 28.31
N VAL A 72 -14.17 -9.98 28.64
CA VAL A 72 -14.13 -8.75 27.83
C VAL A 72 -12.70 -8.23 27.67
N ASP A 73 -11.95 -8.14 28.76
CA ASP A 73 -10.56 -7.66 28.74
C ASP A 73 -9.65 -8.60 27.92
N ALA A 74 -9.82 -9.92 28.08
CA ALA A 74 -9.07 -10.91 27.32
C ALA A 74 -9.39 -10.86 25.81
N ILE A 75 -10.67 -10.71 25.45
CA ILE A 75 -11.10 -10.60 24.06
C ILE A 75 -10.54 -9.32 23.42
N SER A 76 -10.64 -8.18 24.12
CA SER A 76 -10.12 -6.91 23.62
C SER A 76 -8.61 -6.99 23.37
N ASN A 77 -7.85 -7.62 24.28
CA ASN A 77 -6.41 -7.84 24.09
C ASN A 77 -6.11 -8.72 22.86
N LEU A 78 -6.88 -9.80 22.66
CA LEU A 78 -6.73 -10.67 21.50
C LEU A 78 -7.03 -9.94 20.18
N GLN A 79 -8.08 -9.13 20.15
CA GLN A 79 -8.41 -8.32 18.97
C GLN A 79 -7.28 -7.37 18.60
N THR A 80 -6.71 -6.64 19.58
CA THR A 80 -5.56 -5.76 19.34
C THR A 80 -4.35 -6.54 18.81
N ARG A 81 -4.06 -7.72 19.38
CA ARG A 81 -2.96 -8.58 18.89
C ARG A 81 -3.20 -9.08 17.46
N ILE A 82 -4.44 -9.39 17.08
CA ILE A 82 -4.80 -9.83 15.71
C ILE A 82 -4.57 -8.71 14.69
N SER A 83 -4.78 -7.45 15.07
CA SER A 83 -4.48 -6.27 14.22
C SER A 83 -3.00 -6.16 13.80
N PHE A 84 -2.10 -6.90 14.46
CA PHE A 84 -0.68 -7.02 14.09
C PHE A 84 -0.34 -8.39 13.51
N THR A 85 -0.68 -9.45 14.23
CA THR A 85 -0.30 -10.82 13.86
C THR A 85 -0.96 -11.27 12.55
N GLY A 86 -2.20 -10.86 12.29
CA GLY A 86 -2.91 -11.14 11.05
C GLY A 86 -2.18 -10.63 9.81
N PRO A 87 -1.94 -9.30 9.73
CA PRO A 87 -1.14 -8.71 8.65
C PRO A 87 0.26 -9.31 8.50
N MET A 88 0.95 -9.64 9.61
CA MET A 88 2.28 -10.26 9.56
C MET A 88 2.27 -11.69 9.01
N ILE A 89 1.24 -12.49 9.31
CA ILE A 89 1.03 -13.78 8.65
C ILE A 89 0.74 -13.56 7.16
N GLY A 90 -0.02 -12.51 6.81
CA GLY A 90 -0.25 -12.09 5.43
C GLY A 90 1.04 -11.75 4.69
N LEU A 91 1.97 -11.06 5.36
CA LEU A 91 3.29 -10.74 4.82
C LEU A 91 4.14 -11.97 4.55
N GLU A 92 4.22 -12.91 5.50
CA GLU A 92 4.96 -14.16 5.28
C GLU A 92 4.30 -15.01 4.17
N ALA A 93 2.96 -15.08 4.15
CA ALA A 93 2.23 -15.79 3.10
C ALA A 93 2.47 -15.17 1.71
N SER A 94 2.59 -13.84 1.61
CA SER A 94 2.94 -13.17 0.36
C SER A 94 4.36 -13.54 -0.10
N GLN A 95 5.32 -13.68 0.82
CA GLN A 95 6.67 -14.15 0.48
C GLN A 95 6.65 -15.57 -0.08
N GLN A 96 5.90 -16.48 0.55
CA GLN A 96 5.78 -17.86 0.08
C GLN A 96 5.12 -17.93 -1.29
N ALA A 97 4.09 -17.12 -1.54
CA ALA A 97 3.45 -17.02 -2.85
C ALA A 97 4.41 -16.52 -3.94
N ALA A 98 5.19 -15.46 -3.66
CA ALA A 98 6.20 -14.96 -4.58
C ALA A 98 7.25 -16.03 -4.91
N LYS A 99 7.83 -16.66 -3.87
CA LYS A 99 8.88 -17.68 -4.01
C LYS A 99 8.39 -18.91 -4.79
N ASN A 100 7.16 -19.35 -4.54
CA ASN A 100 6.53 -20.46 -5.27
C ASN A 100 6.30 -20.14 -6.77
N ASN A 101 6.25 -18.86 -7.13
CA ASN A 101 6.18 -18.38 -8.52
C ASN A 101 7.56 -18.05 -9.11
N ASN A 102 8.66 -18.51 -8.50
CA ASN A 102 10.04 -18.26 -8.92
C ASN A 102 10.47 -16.78 -8.85
N ILE A 103 9.84 -15.99 -7.98
CA ILE A 103 10.38 -14.70 -7.59
C ILE A 103 11.45 -14.92 -6.54
N TYR A 104 12.64 -14.39 -6.80
CA TYR A 104 13.78 -14.54 -5.90
C TYR A 104 13.81 -13.42 -4.86
N VAL A 105 14.48 -13.70 -3.75
CA VAL A 105 14.68 -12.72 -2.68
C VAL A 105 15.42 -11.49 -3.22
N ASN A 106 14.87 -10.31 -2.93
CA ASN A 106 15.52 -9.04 -3.17
C ASN A 106 16.29 -8.62 -1.90
N PRO A 107 17.64 -8.50 -1.97
CA PRO A 107 18.44 -8.09 -0.82
C PRO A 107 18.09 -6.68 -0.30
N GLN A 108 17.63 -5.77 -1.16
CA GLN A 108 17.23 -4.42 -0.75
C GLN A 108 15.93 -4.45 0.05
N PHE A 109 14.93 -5.23 -0.38
CA PHE A 109 13.69 -5.39 0.39
C PHE A 109 13.95 -6.05 1.74
N THR A 110 14.83 -7.06 1.75
CA THR A 110 15.26 -7.73 2.98
C THR A 110 15.95 -6.77 3.93
N ARG A 111 16.82 -5.91 3.41
CA ARG A 111 17.50 -4.87 4.18
C ARG A 111 16.52 -3.86 4.76
N LEU A 112 15.61 -3.31 3.95
CA LEU A 112 14.60 -2.35 4.41
C LEU A 112 13.77 -2.91 5.56
N LEU A 113 13.31 -4.17 5.43
CA LEU A 113 12.50 -4.79 6.48
C LEU A 113 13.31 -5.04 7.77
N ALA A 114 14.57 -5.47 7.64
CA ALA A 114 15.46 -5.68 8.79
C ALA A 114 15.84 -4.36 9.48
N GLU A 115 16.11 -3.30 8.71
CA GLU A 115 16.37 -1.96 9.24
C GLU A 115 15.14 -1.43 9.99
N HIS A 116 13.93 -1.62 9.42
CA HIS A 116 12.69 -1.23 10.10
C HIS A 116 12.46 -2.01 11.39
N ALA A 117 12.75 -3.31 11.44
CA ALA A 117 12.65 -4.10 12.67
C ALA A 117 13.54 -3.53 13.79
N VAL A 118 14.74 -3.05 13.44
CA VAL A 118 15.64 -2.35 14.38
C VAL A 118 15.04 -1.01 14.82
N THR A 119 14.49 -0.22 13.90
CA THR A 119 13.80 1.05 14.23
C THR A 119 12.64 0.81 15.21
N VAL A 120 11.78 -0.18 14.98
CA VAL A 120 10.70 -0.53 15.91
C VAL A 120 11.26 -0.88 17.30
N ARG A 121 12.32 -1.70 17.36
CA ARG A 121 12.90 -2.15 18.63
C ARG A 121 13.54 -1.01 19.42
N ASP A 122 14.31 -0.16 18.75
CA ASP A 122 15.18 0.82 19.38
C ASP A 122 14.54 2.21 19.50
N GLU A 123 13.76 2.63 18.51
CA GLU A 123 13.18 3.98 18.44
C GLU A 123 11.76 4.01 19.00
N TYR A 124 10.92 2.99 18.79
CA TYR A 124 9.53 3.08 19.23
C TYR A 124 9.38 2.96 20.74
N THR A 125 10.29 2.22 21.36
CA THR A 125 10.39 2.07 22.80
C THR A 125 11.05 3.29 23.48
N ARG A 126 11.58 4.25 22.71
CA ARG A 126 12.27 5.42 23.24
C ARG A 126 11.31 6.30 24.02
N ILE A 127 11.71 6.64 25.23
CA ILE A 127 10.96 7.56 26.08
C ILE A 127 11.26 9.00 25.67
N VAL A 128 10.22 9.79 25.41
CA VAL A 128 10.31 11.19 24.96
C VAL A 128 9.45 12.09 25.87
N GLY A 129 9.96 13.29 26.14
CA GLY A 129 9.30 14.30 26.96
C GLY A 129 9.46 14.11 28.47
N ASP A 130 9.10 15.15 29.23
CA ASP A 130 9.18 15.17 30.70
C ASP A 130 8.17 14.21 31.37
N THR A 131 7.21 13.70 30.61
CA THR A 131 6.13 12.78 31.04
C THR A 131 6.58 11.32 31.14
N GLY A 132 7.74 10.97 30.57
CA GLY A 132 8.26 9.59 30.61
C GLY A 132 7.50 8.59 29.73
N THR A 133 6.76 9.06 28.72
CA THR A 133 5.98 8.23 27.80
C THR A 133 6.83 7.78 26.60
N MET A 134 6.57 6.58 26.09
CA MET A 134 7.17 6.11 24.83
C MET A 134 6.76 7.03 23.67
N LEU A 135 7.66 7.19 22.70
CA LEU A 135 7.43 7.94 21.46
C LEU A 135 6.18 7.41 20.76
N PHE A 136 6.09 6.08 20.64
CA PHE A 136 4.92 5.36 20.15
C PHE A 136 4.37 4.51 21.30
N THR A 137 3.19 4.86 21.82
CA THR A 137 2.61 4.13 22.95
C THR A 137 2.22 2.73 22.52
N GLU A 138 2.67 1.72 23.25
CA GLU A 138 2.34 0.32 22.98
C GLU A 138 0.82 0.06 23.05
N PRO A 139 0.23 -0.57 22.01
CA PRO A 139 -1.18 -0.96 22.02
C PRO A 139 -1.51 -2.03 23.07
N TYR A 140 -0.54 -2.87 23.40
CA TYR A 140 -0.58 -3.86 24.48
C TYR A 140 0.84 -4.09 25.01
N PRO A 141 1.00 -4.57 26.25
CA PRO A 141 2.34 -4.78 26.83
C PRO A 141 3.21 -5.69 25.96
N GLY A 142 4.37 -5.19 25.54
CA GLY A 142 5.33 -5.92 24.70
C GLY A 142 5.01 -5.92 23.21
N ALA A 143 4.06 -5.11 22.75
CA ALA A 143 3.64 -5.08 21.35
C ALA A 143 4.79 -4.78 20.37
N TRP A 144 5.69 -3.85 20.71
CA TRP A 144 6.78 -3.47 19.81
C TRP A 144 7.88 -4.53 19.73
N GLU A 145 8.17 -5.22 20.84
CA GLU A 145 9.09 -6.35 20.85
C GLU A 145 8.53 -7.51 20.01
N GLU A 146 7.28 -7.91 20.25
CA GLU A 146 6.63 -8.98 19.49
C GLU A 146 6.53 -8.66 17.99
N TYR A 147 6.23 -7.40 17.65
CA TYR A 147 6.12 -6.96 16.25
C TYR A 147 7.48 -6.89 15.55
N ALA A 148 8.52 -6.37 16.21
CA ALA A 148 9.89 -6.39 15.69
C ALA A 148 10.39 -7.82 15.44
N ASP A 149 10.08 -8.76 16.35
CA ASP A 149 10.44 -10.17 16.18
C ASP A 149 9.76 -10.82 14.98
N MET A 150 8.50 -10.47 14.70
CA MET A 150 7.81 -10.92 13.48
C MET A 150 8.46 -10.35 12.21
N LEU A 151 8.85 -9.08 12.21
CA LEU A 151 9.55 -8.46 11.08
C LEU A 151 10.91 -9.11 10.84
N ASP A 152 11.69 -9.33 11.90
CA ASP A 152 12.98 -10.03 11.86
C ASP A 152 12.84 -11.46 11.31
N ALA A 153 11.79 -12.18 11.71
CA ALA A 153 11.54 -13.54 11.22
C ALA A 153 11.27 -13.58 9.69
N VAL A 154 10.48 -12.63 9.18
CA VAL A 154 10.23 -12.49 7.73
C VAL A 154 11.51 -12.08 7.01
N ALA A 155 12.25 -11.11 7.54
CA ALA A 155 13.51 -10.65 6.95
C ALA A 155 14.57 -11.78 6.92
N ALA A 156 14.69 -12.57 7.98
CA ALA A 156 15.59 -13.72 8.05
C ALA A 156 15.25 -14.81 7.02
N SER A 157 13.98 -14.92 6.64
CA SER A 157 13.50 -15.81 5.58
C SER A 157 13.71 -15.26 4.17
N GLY A 158 14.15 -14.00 4.05
CA GLY A 158 14.37 -13.27 2.81
C GLY A 158 13.09 -12.74 2.18
N VAL A 159 13.09 -11.46 1.78
CA VAL A 159 11.93 -10.77 1.22
C VAL A 159 11.99 -10.80 -0.31
N ALA A 160 11.00 -11.42 -0.94
CA ALA A 160 10.82 -11.47 -2.40
C ALA A 160 9.71 -10.52 -2.88
N ALA A 161 8.72 -10.27 -2.02
CA ALA A 161 7.56 -9.42 -2.25
C ALA A 161 7.58 -8.25 -1.25
N GLY A 162 7.82 -7.04 -1.73
CA GLY A 162 7.82 -5.82 -0.90
C GLY A 162 6.39 -5.31 -0.67
N PRO A 163 5.95 -5.04 0.58
CA PRO A 163 4.66 -4.42 0.86
C PRO A 163 4.66 -2.93 0.53
N ASP A 164 4.29 -2.58 -0.71
CA ASP A 164 4.40 -1.22 -1.25
C ASP A 164 3.40 -0.23 -0.65
N ASN A 165 2.34 -0.70 0.03
CA ASN A 165 1.42 0.15 0.80
C ASN A 165 1.71 0.18 2.31
N ALA A 166 2.89 -0.27 2.75
CA ALA A 166 3.31 -0.11 4.14
C ALA A 166 3.31 1.37 4.53
N ARG A 167 2.85 1.72 5.73
CA ARG A 167 2.87 3.10 6.23
C ARG A 167 3.54 3.11 7.58
N PHE A 168 4.83 3.45 7.60
CA PHE A 168 5.60 3.36 8.83
C PHE A 168 5.28 4.50 9.79
N TYR A 169 5.21 4.23 11.09
CA TYR A 169 5.01 5.24 12.12
C TYR A 169 6.30 6.06 12.22
N GLY A 170 6.31 7.25 11.63
CA GLY A 170 7.57 7.92 11.33
C GLY A 170 7.62 8.57 9.96
N ASP A 171 6.86 8.06 9.00
CA ASP A 171 6.89 8.58 7.64
C ASP A 171 6.09 9.89 7.52
N TYR A 172 6.52 10.73 6.58
CA TYR A 172 5.84 11.97 6.25
C TYR A 172 4.46 11.70 5.62
N GLY A 173 3.47 12.53 5.94
CA GLY A 173 2.19 12.52 5.23
C GLY A 173 2.33 13.00 3.77
N ASP A 174 1.47 12.50 2.88
CA ASP A 174 1.55 12.73 1.41
C ASP A 174 1.23 14.17 0.94
N ALA A 175 1.05 15.14 1.84
CA ALA A 175 0.54 16.47 1.52
C ALA A 175 1.55 17.40 0.81
N HIS A 176 2.83 17.02 0.73
CA HIS A 176 3.90 17.87 0.20
C HIS A 176 4.35 17.44 -1.21
N VAL A 177 4.53 18.40 -2.13
CA VAL A 177 4.91 18.11 -3.54
C VAL A 177 6.22 17.32 -3.63
N LEU A 178 7.20 17.61 -2.77
CA LEU A 178 8.47 16.86 -2.74
C LEU A 178 8.33 15.41 -2.25
N LEU A 179 7.18 15.03 -1.70
CA LEU A 179 6.84 13.65 -1.31
C LEU A 179 6.04 12.92 -2.40
N ASN A 180 5.76 13.58 -3.53
CA ASN A 180 5.07 12.99 -4.66
C ASN A 180 6.09 12.55 -5.73
N ILE A 181 6.14 11.24 -6.05
CA ILE A 181 7.10 10.74 -7.05
C ILE A 181 6.82 11.33 -8.43
N GLY A 182 5.56 11.60 -8.74
CA GLY A 182 5.08 12.12 -10.01
C GLY A 182 5.67 13.50 -10.33
N PHE A 183 6.02 14.29 -9.30
CA PHE A 183 6.75 15.54 -9.48
C PHE A 183 8.12 15.29 -10.13
N TYR A 184 8.90 14.35 -9.60
CA TYR A 184 10.23 14.02 -10.12
C TYR A 184 10.15 13.40 -11.52
N GLU A 185 9.18 12.50 -11.74
CA GLU A 185 8.95 11.92 -13.07
C GLU A 185 8.51 12.96 -14.10
N ALA A 186 7.68 13.93 -13.70
CA ALA A 186 7.27 15.03 -14.56
C ALA A 186 8.45 15.93 -14.95
N ILE A 187 9.40 16.16 -14.04
CA ILE A 187 10.64 16.87 -14.35
C ILE A 187 11.47 16.09 -15.38
N ALA A 188 11.72 14.80 -15.09
CA ALA A 188 12.52 13.92 -15.93
C ALA A 188 11.94 13.80 -17.35
N GLY A 189 10.62 13.66 -17.45
CA GLY A 189 9.88 13.49 -18.70
C GLY A 189 9.52 14.79 -19.41
N ARG A 190 9.72 15.96 -18.77
CA ARG A 190 9.20 17.25 -19.24
C ARG A 190 7.68 17.22 -19.46
N THR A 191 6.97 16.57 -18.55
CA THR A 191 5.53 16.35 -18.62
C THR A 191 4.78 17.57 -18.09
N TRP A 192 4.71 18.65 -18.88
CA TRP A 192 4.15 19.93 -18.45
C TRP A 192 2.68 19.87 -18.04
N CYS A 193 1.88 19.01 -18.69
CA CYS A 193 0.49 18.80 -18.30
C CYS A 193 0.33 18.23 -16.88
N TRP A 194 1.34 17.52 -16.35
CA TRP A 194 1.30 17.10 -14.95
C TRP A 194 1.28 18.31 -14.01
N PHE A 195 2.13 19.31 -14.26
CA PHE A 195 2.15 20.55 -13.49
C PHE A 195 0.85 21.33 -13.65
N HIS A 196 0.31 21.42 -14.87
CA HIS A 196 -0.96 22.09 -15.12
C HIS A 196 -2.12 21.53 -14.27
N HIS A 197 -2.18 20.21 -14.09
CA HIS A 197 -3.25 19.57 -13.33
C HIS A 197 -2.97 19.47 -11.82
N ASN A 198 -1.72 19.23 -11.42
CA ASN A 198 -1.37 18.89 -10.03
C ASN A 198 -0.73 20.05 -9.27
N ALA A 199 -0.09 21.00 -9.95
CA ALA A 199 0.64 22.10 -9.32
C ALA A 199 0.69 23.34 -10.25
N PRO A 200 -0.47 23.96 -10.57
CA PRO A 200 -0.61 24.89 -11.69
C PRO A 200 0.22 26.16 -11.56
N THR A 201 0.45 26.65 -10.34
CA THR A 201 1.23 27.88 -10.10
C THR A 201 2.71 27.61 -9.87
N LEU A 202 3.10 26.34 -9.70
CA LEU A 202 4.41 25.97 -9.19
C LEU A 202 5.56 26.35 -10.14
N LEU A 203 5.35 26.29 -11.46
CA LEU A 203 6.35 26.68 -12.44
C LEU A 203 6.66 28.18 -12.41
N GLU A 204 5.69 29.02 -12.06
CA GLU A 204 5.80 30.49 -12.04
C GLU A 204 6.24 31.02 -10.68
N GLU A 205 5.67 30.47 -9.60
CA GLU A 205 5.84 30.99 -8.24
C GLU A 205 7.11 30.49 -7.56
N TYR A 206 7.61 29.31 -7.94
CA TYR A 206 8.80 28.72 -7.34
C TYR A 206 10.07 29.55 -7.61
N THR A 207 10.73 29.95 -6.52
CA THR A 207 11.95 30.78 -6.60
C THR A 207 13.24 29.96 -6.43
N ASN A 208 13.40 29.27 -5.31
CA ASN A 208 14.56 28.44 -4.95
C ASN A 208 14.19 27.45 -3.82
N TYR A 209 15.11 26.58 -3.41
CA TYR A 209 14.88 25.54 -2.39
C TYR A 209 14.27 26.05 -1.07
N ARG A 210 14.46 27.33 -0.70
CA ARG A 210 13.86 27.91 0.52
C ARG A 210 12.40 28.34 0.34
N TRP A 211 11.86 28.20 -0.86
CA TRP A 211 10.46 28.50 -1.18
C TRP A 211 9.52 27.41 -0.66
N TRP A 212 10.00 26.17 -0.58
CA TRP A 212 9.20 25.06 -0.08
C TRP A 212 8.74 25.33 1.35
N PRO A 213 7.48 25.03 1.69
CA PRO A 213 7.08 24.98 3.09
C PRO A 213 7.88 23.88 3.80
N ASP A 214 7.94 23.94 5.12
CA ASP A 214 8.54 22.86 5.91
C ASP A 214 7.86 21.53 5.57
N LEU A 215 8.64 20.45 5.58
CA LEU A 215 8.08 19.11 5.43
C LEU A 215 7.04 18.90 6.54
N PRO A 216 5.92 18.23 6.23
CA PRO A 216 4.87 18.01 7.20
C PRO A 216 5.44 17.28 8.41
N ASP A 217 4.87 17.55 9.59
CA ASP A 217 5.19 16.75 10.76
C ASP A 217 4.84 15.28 10.48
N VAL A 218 5.60 14.38 11.09
CA VAL A 218 5.32 12.95 11.09
C VAL A 218 3.93 12.73 11.67
N ASP A 219 3.12 11.94 10.97
CA ASP A 219 1.77 11.63 11.45
C ASP A 219 1.85 10.68 12.65
N LEU A 220 1.58 11.23 13.83
CA LEU A 220 1.56 10.52 15.10
C LEU A 220 0.15 9.95 15.39
N ASP A 221 -0.40 9.28 14.38
CA ASP A 221 -1.76 8.75 14.36
C ASP A 221 -1.94 7.55 15.30
N TYR A 222 -3.12 6.93 15.32
CA TYR A 222 -3.38 5.74 16.15
C TYR A 222 -2.49 4.54 15.78
N TYR A 223 -1.65 4.09 16.73
CA TYR A 223 -0.67 3.01 16.52
C TYR A 223 -1.19 1.59 16.75
N GLY A 224 -2.50 1.36 16.82
CA GLY A 224 -3.03 0.02 17.16
C GLY A 224 -3.27 -0.92 15.98
N ASN A 225 -2.59 -0.70 14.84
CA ASN A 225 -2.65 -1.59 13.69
C ASN A 225 -1.24 -1.93 13.21
N SER A 226 -1.09 -2.96 12.40
CA SER A 226 0.16 -3.12 11.65
C SER A 226 0.33 -1.97 10.64
N GLU A 227 1.58 -1.52 10.50
CA GLU A 227 2.02 -0.60 9.43
C GLU A 227 2.00 -1.28 8.06
N ILE A 228 2.19 -2.61 8.03
CA ILE A 228 2.19 -3.44 6.83
C ILE A 228 0.82 -4.10 6.71
N TYR A 229 0.16 -3.94 5.55
CA TYR A 229 -1.16 -4.53 5.27
C TYR A 229 -2.19 -4.26 6.38
N SER A 230 -2.21 -3.01 6.87
CA SER A 230 -3.08 -2.55 7.95
C SER A 230 -4.54 -2.97 7.75
N LEU A 231 -5.24 -3.31 8.83
CA LEU A 231 -6.68 -3.59 8.80
C LEU A 231 -7.53 -2.32 8.87
N GLY A 232 -6.93 -1.18 9.25
CA GLY A 232 -7.61 0.11 9.34
C GLY A 232 -8.68 0.16 10.43
N LEU A 233 -8.43 -0.47 11.58
CA LEU A 233 -9.38 -0.55 12.70
C LEU A 233 -9.03 0.44 13.81
N VAL A 234 -10.02 0.84 14.59
CA VAL A 234 -9.84 1.67 15.78
C VAL A 234 -10.73 1.17 16.92
N PRO A 235 -10.26 1.25 18.19
CA PRO A 235 -11.09 1.01 19.34
C PRO A 235 -12.06 2.19 19.49
N PHE A 236 -13.35 1.89 19.52
CA PHE A 236 -14.41 2.88 19.59
C PHE A 236 -15.30 2.62 20.80
N LEU A 237 -15.39 3.59 21.71
CA LEU A 237 -16.22 3.49 22.91
C LEU A 237 -17.67 3.82 22.57
N THR A 238 -18.53 2.81 22.51
CA THR A 238 -19.95 3.01 22.20
C THR A 238 -20.85 1.93 22.78
N ARG A 239 -22.17 2.14 22.65
CA ARG A 239 -23.21 1.12 22.90
C ARG A 239 -23.55 0.43 21.61
N LEU A 240 -23.76 -0.88 21.68
CA LEU A 240 -24.04 -1.71 20.51
C LEU A 240 -25.37 -1.33 19.84
N ALA A 241 -26.41 -1.01 20.62
CA ALA A 241 -27.71 -0.57 20.10
C ALA A 241 -27.67 0.73 19.28
N GLY A 242 -26.61 1.53 19.42
CA GLY A 242 -26.43 2.74 18.62
C GLY A 242 -25.75 2.47 17.26
N GLN A 243 -25.33 1.24 17.00
CA GLN A 243 -24.52 0.87 15.83
C GLN A 243 -25.20 -0.21 14.99
N VAL A 244 -25.73 -1.26 15.63
CA VAL A 244 -26.34 -2.41 14.96
C VAL A 244 -27.59 -2.86 15.73
N SER A 245 -28.56 -3.42 15.02
CA SER A 245 -29.78 -3.96 15.63
C SER A 245 -29.48 -5.31 16.32
N GLN A 246 -30.30 -5.69 17.30
CA GLN A 246 -30.15 -7.00 17.95
C GLN A 246 -30.40 -8.16 16.97
N PRO A 247 -31.43 -8.12 16.09
CA PRO A 247 -31.64 -9.17 15.08
C PRO A 247 -30.43 -9.41 14.20
N VAL A 248 -29.81 -8.35 13.65
CA VAL A 248 -28.62 -8.48 12.80
C VAL A 248 -27.46 -9.19 13.51
N ILE A 249 -27.21 -8.88 14.78
CA ILE A 249 -26.17 -9.59 15.54
C ILE A 249 -26.55 -11.04 15.79
N GLU A 250 -27.82 -11.33 16.09
CA GLU A 250 -28.31 -12.69 16.31
C GLU A 250 -28.19 -13.54 15.04
N ASP A 251 -28.55 -12.98 13.88
CA ASP A 251 -28.44 -13.64 12.58
C ASP A 251 -26.98 -13.94 12.23
N VAL A 252 -26.10 -12.93 12.38
CA VAL A 252 -24.66 -13.13 12.16
C VAL A 252 -24.07 -14.13 13.16
N ALA A 253 -24.52 -14.15 14.42
CA ALA A 253 -24.08 -15.14 15.40
C ALA A 253 -24.55 -16.56 15.05
N GLU A 254 -25.78 -16.71 14.54
CA GLU A 254 -26.34 -17.98 14.07
C GLU A 254 -25.52 -18.54 12.91
N ASP A 255 -25.18 -17.72 11.91
CA ASP A 255 -24.31 -18.10 10.78
C ASP A 255 -22.92 -18.60 11.22
N ARG A 256 -22.46 -18.13 12.38
CA ARG A 256 -21.18 -18.53 12.98
C ARG A 256 -21.33 -19.65 14.01
N ALA A 257 -22.54 -20.18 14.18
CA ALA A 257 -22.89 -21.19 15.19
C ALA A 257 -22.54 -20.77 16.63
N ILE A 258 -22.73 -19.48 16.94
CA ILE A 258 -22.51 -18.89 18.26
C ILE A 258 -23.88 -18.69 18.92
N GLU A 259 -24.14 -19.44 20.00
CA GLU A 259 -25.40 -19.36 20.76
C GLU A 259 -25.28 -18.42 21.97
N GLY A 260 -26.28 -17.56 22.19
CA GLY A 260 -26.34 -16.73 23.40
C GLY A 260 -27.40 -15.63 23.34
N SER A 261 -27.54 -14.87 24.43
CA SER A 261 -28.44 -13.71 24.52
C SER A 261 -27.64 -12.42 24.54
N PHE A 262 -27.93 -11.51 23.60
CA PHE A 262 -27.22 -10.23 23.44
C PHE A 262 -27.90 -9.05 24.15
N SER A 263 -29.06 -9.26 24.77
CA SER A 263 -29.86 -8.17 25.38
C SER A 263 -29.07 -7.27 26.36
N GLY A 264 -28.13 -7.84 27.12
CA GLY A 264 -27.28 -7.09 28.05
C GLY A 264 -26.22 -6.21 27.38
N SER A 265 -25.64 -6.64 26.25
CA SER A 265 -24.61 -5.86 25.54
C SER A 265 -25.18 -4.70 24.73
N MET A 266 -26.47 -4.75 24.39
CA MET A 266 -27.14 -3.68 23.65
C MET A 266 -27.09 -2.32 24.37
N VAL A 267 -27.15 -2.33 25.70
CA VAL A 267 -27.28 -1.13 26.53
C VAL A 267 -25.98 -0.68 27.21
N SER A 268 -25.01 -1.59 27.31
CA SER A 268 -23.73 -1.34 27.97
C SER A 268 -22.75 -0.62 27.04
N GLN A 269 -21.96 0.31 27.59
CA GLN A 269 -20.86 0.93 26.87
C GLN A 269 -19.62 0.04 26.98
N ALA A 270 -18.95 -0.20 25.85
CA ALA A 270 -17.69 -0.92 25.80
C ALA A 270 -16.82 -0.38 24.66
N PHE A 271 -15.52 -0.69 24.70
CA PHE A 271 -14.63 -0.48 23.57
C PHE A 271 -14.83 -1.60 22.57
N TRP A 272 -15.21 -1.24 21.35
CA TRP A 272 -15.40 -2.17 20.24
C TRP A 272 -14.30 -1.97 19.21
N HIS A 273 -13.88 -3.03 18.54
CA HIS A 273 -13.05 -2.88 17.35
C HIS A 273 -13.95 -2.50 16.17
N ALA A 274 -13.74 -1.27 15.68
CA ALA A 274 -14.55 -0.62 14.66
C ALA A 274 -13.69 -0.25 13.44
N TYR A 275 -14.34 -0.08 12.30
CA TYR A 275 -13.71 0.46 11.11
C TYR A 275 -13.34 1.92 11.32
N SER A 276 -12.08 2.29 11.00
CA SER A 276 -11.65 3.68 11.07
C SER A 276 -12.31 4.50 9.95
N PRO A 277 -13.05 5.58 10.24
CA PRO A 277 -13.69 6.39 9.21
C PRO A 277 -12.71 7.03 8.21
N GLY A 278 -11.45 7.25 8.64
CA GLY A 278 -10.39 7.75 7.76
C GLY A 278 -9.78 6.69 6.83
N ARG A 279 -10.10 5.40 7.03
CA ARG A 279 -9.59 4.27 6.23
C ARG A 279 -10.68 3.49 5.51
N TRP A 280 -11.87 3.46 6.08
CA TRP A 280 -13.05 2.80 5.56
C TRP A 280 -14.11 3.84 5.23
N HIS A 281 -14.32 4.06 3.94
CA HIS A 281 -15.27 5.04 3.38
C HIS A 281 -15.67 4.63 1.96
N ALA A 282 -16.47 5.42 1.23
CA ALA A 282 -16.87 5.09 -0.14
C ALA A 282 -15.65 5.05 -1.09
N TRP A 283 -15.71 4.19 -2.13
CA TRP A 283 -14.60 3.99 -3.06
C TRP A 283 -14.66 4.97 -4.22
N ASP A 284 -14.55 6.26 -3.88
CA ASP A 284 -14.84 7.38 -4.80
C ASP A 284 -14.08 7.30 -6.13
N VAL A 285 -12.82 6.84 -6.13
CA VAL A 285 -12.00 6.63 -7.34
C VAL A 285 -12.66 5.66 -8.35
N MET A 286 -13.50 4.74 -7.86
CA MET A 286 -14.24 3.81 -8.72
C MET A 286 -15.54 4.42 -9.26
N THR A 287 -15.98 5.60 -8.80
CA THR A 287 -17.27 6.17 -9.18
C THR A 287 -17.18 7.58 -9.76
N ASP A 288 -16.04 8.26 -9.58
CA ASP A 288 -15.79 9.63 -10.07
C ASP A 288 -15.47 9.74 -11.58
N GLY A 289 -15.34 8.59 -12.26
CA GLY A 289 -15.01 8.52 -13.69
C GLY A 289 -13.52 8.64 -14.01
N SER A 290 -12.65 8.60 -12.99
CA SER A 290 -11.19 8.56 -13.15
C SER A 290 -10.70 7.26 -13.79
N LEU A 291 -11.39 6.15 -13.52
CA LEU A 291 -11.06 4.83 -14.05
C LEU A 291 -12.00 4.38 -15.17
N PRO A 292 -11.48 3.73 -16.23
CA PRO A 292 -12.29 3.22 -17.34
C PRO A 292 -13.00 1.92 -16.94
N LEU A 293 -14.03 2.01 -16.09
CA LEU A 293 -14.77 0.85 -15.60
C LEU A 293 -15.72 0.26 -16.66
N ALA A 294 -15.72 -1.07 -16.73
CA ALA A 294 -16.70 -1.83 -17.50
C ALA A 294 -17.90 -2.18 -16.61
N GLY A 295 -18.92 -1.31 -16.60
CA GLY A 295 -20.16 -1.51 -15.85
C GLY A 295 -20.22 -0.73 -14.53
N GLU A 296 -21.28 -0.95 -13.76
CA GLU A 296 -21.52 -0.29 -12.48
C GLU A 296 -20.89 -1.08 -11.33
N LEU A 297 -20.26 -0.36 -10.39
CA LEU A 297 -19.79 -0.94 -9.14
C LEU A 297 -20.99 -1.32 -8.27
N ARG A 298 -21.01 -2.58 -7.80
CA ARG A 298 -22.06 -3.04 -6.89
C ARG A 298 -21.93 -2.33 -5.54
N THR A 299 -23.03 -1.83 -5.00
CA THR A 299 -23.06 -0.99 -3.78
C THR A 299 -22.42 -1.67 -2.57
N GLN A 300 -22.61 -2.99 -2.42
CA GLN A 300 -22.00 -3.75 -1.32
C GLN A 300 -20.47 -3.83 -1.40
N TYR A 301 -19.86 -3.55 -2.55
CA TYR A 301 -18.41 -3.56 -2.78
C TYR A 301 -17.82 -2.16 -2.94
N ASP A 302 -18.65 -1.12 -2.85
CA ASP A 302 -18.25 0.28 -2.92
C ASP A 302 -17.73 0.76 -1.56
N TYR A 303 -16.55 0.28 -1.19
CA TYR A 303 -15.85 0.73 0.02
C TYR A 303 -14.33 0.69 -0.16
N VAL A 304 -13.61 1.66 0.40
CA VAL A 304 -12.17 1.56 0.70
C VAL A 304 -12.01 0.84 2.03
N GLY A 305 -10.84 0.26 2.28
CA GLY A 305 -10.55 -0.40 3.54
C GLY A 305 -9.19 -1.06 3.53
N ALA A 306 -9.09 -2.21 4.21
CA ALA A 306 -7.91 -3.04 4.16
C ALA A 306 -7.60 -3.48 2.72
N ASP A 307 -6.38 -3.25 2.28
CA ASP A 307 -5.84 -3.74 1.02
C ASP A 307 -4.34 -4.09 1.16
N ALA A 308 -3.83 -4.86 0.22
CA ALA A 308 -2.46 -5.30 0.17
C ALA A 308 -1.86 -4.95 -1.19
N VAL A 309 -0.80 -4.17 -1.17
CA VAL A 309 -0.05 -3.80 -2.38
C VAL A 309 1.33 -4.42 -2.31
N VAL A 310 1.69 -5.13 -3.38
CA VAL A 310 2.92 -5.91 -3.45
C VAL A 310 3.71 -5.52 -4.67
N ARG A 311 5.00 -5.26 -4.45
CA ARG A 311 6.01 -5.15 -5.50
C ARG A 311 6.89 -6.39 -5.54
N VAL A 312 7.14 -6.89 -6.74
CA VAL A 312 8.17 -7.90 -7.01
C VAL A 312 9.14 -7.39 -8.07
N GLU A 313 10.39 -7.85 -7.97
CA GLU A 313 11.44 -7.54 -8.94
C GLU A 313 12.03 -8.83 -9.50
N ALA A 314 12.06 -8.94 -10.82
CA ALA A 314 12.58 -10.11 -11.52
C ALA A 314 13.62 -9.70 -12.57
N GLN A 315 14.78 -10.35 -12.58
CA GLN A 315 15.86 -10.00 -13.50
C GLN A 315 15.80 -10.82 -14.79
N ALA A 316 15.67 -10.14 -15.93
CA ALA A 316 15.78 -10.74 -17.27
C ALA A 316 17.18 -10.52 -17.86
N HIS A 317 17.94 -11.61 -18.01
CA HIS A 317 19.27 -11.59 -18.63
C HIS A 317 19.15 -11.70 -20.15
N ARG A 318 19.65 -10.68 -20.88
CA ARG A 318 19.72 -10.68 -22.34
C ARG A 318 21.01 -11.33 -22.83
N LEU A 319 20.94 -11.94 -24.01
CA LEU A 319 22.09 -12.48 -24.74
C LEU A 319 22.67 -11.44 -25.71
N MET A 320 21.85 -10.52 -26.22
CA MET A 320 22.30 -9.44 -27.09
C MET A 320 22.68 -8.18 -26.30
N PRO A 321 23.79 -7.51 -26.65
CA PRO A 321 24.15 -6.22 -26.04
C PRO A 321 23.09 -5.16 -26.39
N GLY A 322 22.50 -4.56 -25.35
CA GLY A 322 21.60 -3.41 -25.47
C GLY A 322 22.33 -2.08 -25.35
N SER A 323 21.58 -0.97 -25.26
CA SER A 323 22.12 0.38 -24.98
C SER A 323 22.89 0.48 -23.66
N GLY A 324 22.84 -0.55 -22.80
CA GLY A 324 23.60 -0.67 -21.55
C GLY A 324 24.79 -1.65 -21.60
N GLY A 325 25.17 -2.18 -22.77
CA GLY A 325 26.30 -3.11 -22.91
C GLY A 325 25.95 -4.60 -22.81
N ALA A 326 26.98 -5.45 -22.81
CA ALA A 326 26.87 -6.92 -22.88
C ALA A 326 26.37 -7.60 -21.58
N GLU A 327 26.25 -6.86 -20.48
CA GLU A 327 25.76 -7.33 -19.18
C GLU A 327 24.45 -6.63 -18.76
N SER A 328 23.66 -6.10 -19.70
CA SER A 328 22.42 -5.41 -19.34
C SER A 328 21.35 -6.40 -18.84
N THR A 329 21.26 -6.59 -17.52
CA THR A 329 20.09 -7.18 -16.86
C THR A 329 18.95 -6.17 -16.86
N ASN A 330 17.77 -6.56 -17.33
CA ASN A 330 16.59 -5.71 -17.17
C ASN A 330 15.86 -6.18 -15.92
N THR A 331 15.73 -5.29 -14.93
CA THR A 331 14.83 -5.52 -13.81
C THR A 331 13.41 -5.26 -14.29
N ILE A 332 12.59 -6.30 -14.28
CA ILE A 332 11.14 -6.21 -14.48
C ILE A 332 10.54 -5.99 -13.10
N ILE A 333 9.91 -4.83 -12.92
CA ILE A 333 9.14 -4.49 -11.73
C ILE A 333 7.68 -4.81 -12.05
N TRP A 334 7.00 -5.50 -11.14
CA TRP A 334 5.56 -5.68 -11.18
C TRP A 334 4.97 -5.28 -9.83
N THR A 335 3.95 -4.43 -9.86
CA THR A 335 3.18 -4.04 -8.67
C THR A 335 1.72 -4.41 -8.87
N SER A 336 1.15 -5.06 -7.86
CA SER A 336 -0.23 -5.53 -7.86
C SER A 336 -0.89 -5.20 -6.52
N ALA A 337 -2.18 -4.85 -6.57
CA ALA A 337 -3.00 -4.58 -5.39
C ALA A 337 -4.14 -5.60 -5.29
N ALA A 338 -4.50 -6.00 -4.07
CA ALA A 338 -5.65 -6.85 -3.79
C ALA A 338 -6.33 -6.44 -2.50
N LYS A 339 -7.63 -6.76 -2.36
CA LYS A 339 -8.39 -6.53 -1.12
C LYS A 339 -9.38 -7.65 -0.82
N PRO A 340 -9.74 -7.85 0.45
CA PRO A 340 -10.87 -8.70 0.83
C PRO A 340 -12.21 -8.05 0.45
N PHE A 341 -13.08 -8.87 -0.13
CA PHE A 341 -14.45 -8.53 -0.50
C PHE A 341 -15.45 -9.32 0.32
N GLY A 342 -16.55 -8.68 0.65
CA GLY A 342 -17.58 -9.22 1.52
C GLY A 342 -18.85 -8.39 1.49
N SER A 343 -19.88 -8.89 2.17
CA SER A 343 -21.12 -8.16 2.43
C SER A 343 -21.74 -8.71 3.70
N LEU A 344 -22.53 -7.86 4.36
CA LEU A 344 -23.47 -8.28 5.39
C LEU A 344 -24.87 -8.32 4.79
N GLU A 345 -25.79 -9.00 5.44
CA GLU A 345 -27.21 -8.95 5.11
C GLU A 345 -27.89 -7.94 6.04
N ASP A 346 -28.77 -7.09 5.49
CA ASP A 346 -29.63 -6.22 6.30
C ASP A 346 -30.90 -6.97 6.78
N ASP A 347 -31.77 -6.28 7.52
CA ASP A 347 -33.04 -6.86 8.02
C ASP A 347 -33.98 -7.36 6.89
N GLU A 348 -33.71 -7.00 5.63
CA GLU A 348 -34.45 -7.41 4.42
C GLU A 348 -33.66 -8.43 3.55
N GLU A 349 -32.58 -9.01 4.09
CA GLU A 349 -31.64 -9.93 3.41
C GLU A 349 -30.96 -9.31 2.17
N ASN A 350 -30.86 -7.97 2.11
CA ASN A 350 -30.12 -7.32 1.03
C ASN A 350 -28.63 -7.20 1.39
N PRO A 351 -27.72 -7.47 0.43
CA PRO A 351 -26.31 -7.33 0.67
C PRO A 351 -25.93 -5.85 0.84
N ILE A 352 -25.36 -5.53 2.00
CA ILE A 352 -24.84 -4.21 2.35
C ILE A 352 -23.32 -4.27 2.59
N ARG A 353 -22.69 -3.10 2.70
CA ARG A 353 -21.24 -3.00 2.89
C ARG A 353 -20.84 -3.54 4.27
N PRO A 354 -19.66 -4.16 4.41
CA PRO A 354 -19.15 -4.61 5.71
C PRO A 354 -19.03 -3.51 6.77
N ASP A 355 -18.81 -2.27 6.36
CA ASP A 355 -18.56 -1.13 7.25
C ASP A 355 -19.82 -0.32 7.60
N THR A 356 -21.01 -0.74 7.14
CA THR A 356 -22.27 -0.02 7.35
C THR A 356 -22.60 0.22 8.83
N TYR A 357 -22.34 -0.75 9.71
CA TYR A 357 -22.62 -0.64 11.15
C TYR A 357 -21.48 -0.03 11.96
N GLY A 358 -20.37 0.36 11.33
CA GLY A 358 -19.19 0.93 11.98
C GLY A 358 -18.36 -0.08 12.79
N ILE A 359 -18.97 -1.08 13.42
CA ILE A 359 -18.27 -2.18 14.09
C ILE A 359 -17.88 -3.28 13.09
N VAL A 360 -16.79 -4.00 13.38
CA VAL A 360 -16.39 -5.14 12.56
C VAL A 360 -17.30 -6.34 12.84
N LEU A 361 -17.91 -6.89 11.79
CA LEU A 361 -18.65 -8.15 11.80
C LEU A 361 -18.06 -9.10 10.73
N PRO A 362 -18.20 -10.43 10.89
CA PRO A 362 -17.76 -11.38 9.87
C PRO A 362 -18.54 -11.17 8.56
N ALA A 363 -17.84 -10.72 7.52
CA ALA A 363 -18.46 -10.36 6.24
C ALA A 363 -17.62 -10.76 5.02
N PHE A 364 -16.32 -10.98 5.20
CA PHE A 364 -15.36 -11.12 4.10
C PHE A 364 -15.30 -12.57 3.62
N THR A 365 -15.70 -12.81 2.38
CA THR A 365 -15.81 -14.17 1.82
C THR A 365 -14.84 -14.42 0.67
N ASP A 366 -14.32 -13.35 0.07
CA ASP A 366 -13.53 -13.45 -1.15
C ASP A 366 -12.37 -12.46 -1.18
N VAL A 367 -11.45 -12.65 -2.12
CA VAL A 367 -10.34 -11.74 -2.41
C VAL A 367 -10.20 -11.54 -3.91
N ARG A 368 -9.93 -10.30 -4.32
CA ARG A 368 -9.73 -9.95 -5.72
C ARG A 368 -8.62 -8.93 -5.87
N LEU A 369 -7.97 -8.97 -7.03
CA LEU A 369 -7.10 -7.89 -7.48
C LEU A 369 -7.94 -6.64 -7.70
N ILE A 370 -7.32 -5.48 -7.48
CA ILE A 370 -7.92 -4.17 -7.69
C ILE A 370 -6.99 -3.29 -8.52
N PRO A 371 -7.51 -2.26 -9.21
CA PRO A 371 -6.67 -1.27 -9.86
C PRO A 371 -5.69 -0.64 -8.86
N LEU A 372 -4.42 -0.49 -9.24
CA LEU A 372 -3.41 0.07 -8.36
C LEU A 372 -3.74 1.52 -7.96
N ASP A 373 -4.30 2.28 -8.90
CA ASP A 373 -4.74 3.68 -8.69
C ASP A 373 -5.91 3.78 -7.69
N ALA A 374 -6.60 2.66 -7.42
CA ALA A 374 -7.68 2.57 -6.45
C ALA A 374 -7.23 1.97 -5.10
N SER A 375 -5.93 1.72 -4.92
CA SER A 375 -5.31 1.15 -3.71
C SER A 375 -4.81 2.22 -2.74
N THR A 376 -4.36 1.81 -1.55
CA THR A 376 -3.79 2.71 -0.53
C THR A 376 -2.29 2.97 -0.71
N MET A 377 -1.69 2.53 -1.82
CA MET A 377 -0.27 2.71 -2.12
C MET A 377 0.11 4.21 -2.15
N PRO A 378 1.16 4.64 -1.41
CA PRO A 378 1.68 5.99 -1.53
C PRO A 378 2.35 6.21 -2.89
N SER A 379 2.49 7.47 -3.29
CA SER A 379 2.92 7.88 -4.64
C SER A 379 4.20 7.19 -5.15
N GLY A 380 5.13 6.77 -4.28
CA GLY A 380 6.37 6.07 -4.67
C GLY A 380 6.49 4.59 -4.32
N GLY A 381 5.54 4.04 -3.55
CA GLY A 381 5.62 2.72 -2.93
C GLY A 381 6.67 2.62 -1.81
N SER A 382 6.29 2.04 -0.68
CA SER A 382 7.15 2.02 0.52
C SER A 382 8.37 1.10 0.40
N PHE A 383 8.36 0.17 -0.55
CA PHE A 383 9.50 -0.72 -0.82
C PHE A 383 10.30 -0.33 -2.07
N ASN A 384 10.09 0.88 -2.58
CA ASN A 384 11.02 1.50 -3.52
C ASN A 384 12.27 1.99 -2.77
N TYR A 385 13.33 1.19 -2.76
CA TYR A 385 14.55 1.47 -1.99
C TYR A 385 15.17 2.84 -2.32
N GLU A 386 15.33 3.17 -3.60
CA GLU A 386 15.94 4.45 -4.01
C GLU A 386 15.09 5.64 -3.57
N TRP A 387 13.76 5.49 -3.58
CA TRP A 387 12.83 6.51 -3.11
C TRP A 387 12.92 6.69 -1.59
N GLN A 388 12.98 5.59 -0.83
CA GLN A 388 13.12 5.65 0.63
C GLN A 388 14.44 6.30 1.06
N VAL A 389 15.55 5.96 0.41
CA VAL A 389 16.85 6.62 0.65
C VAL A 389 16.74 8.11 0.33
N HIS A 390 16.10 8.47 -0.79
CA HIS A 390 15.89 9.88 -1.12
C HIS A 390 15.10 10.63 -0.06
N LEU A 391 13.98 10.08 0.41
CA LEU A 391 13.15 10.72 1.43
C LEU A 391 13.86 10.87 2.78
N ARG A 392 14.60 9.85 3.22
CA ARG A 392 15.20 9.82 4.57
C ARG A 392 16.55 10.51 4.64
N GLU A 393 17.36 10.42 3.59
CA GLU A 393 18.75 10.88 3.61
C GLU A 393 19.00 12.12 2.76
N HIS A 394 18.38 12.22 1.58
CA HIS A 394 18.70 13.30 0.63
C HIS A 394 17.77 14.50 0.73
N LEU A 395 16.46 14.26 0.88
CA LEU A 395 15.45 15.31 0.91
C LEU A 395 15.63 16.27 2.09
N PRO A 396 15.92 15.82 3.33
CA PRO A 396 16.22 16.74 4.43
C PRO A 396 17.42 17.65 4.13
N VAL A 397 18.49 17.10 3.55
CA VAL A 397 19.67 17.88 3.14
C VAL A 397 19.33 18.90 2.05
N TYR A 398 18.46 18.52 1.11
CA TYR A 398 17.98 19.46 0.09
C TYR A 398 17.19 20.62 0.69
N MET A 399 16.33 20.36 1.69
CA MET A 399 15.56 21.40 2.36
C MET A 399 16.47 22.39 3.11
N ASP A 400 17.55 21.91 3.72
CA ASP A 400 18.48 22.73 4.50
C ASP A 400 19.48 23.51 3.60
N ASP A 401 20.11 22.83 2.65
CA ASP A 401 21.28 23.33 1.92
C ASP A 401 21.03 23.58 0.42
N GLY A 402 19.90 23.12 -0.12
CA GLY A 402 19.58 23.15 -1.55
C GLY A 402 20.15 21.95 -2.32
N PRO A 403 20.22 22.01 -3.67
CA PRO A 403 20.62 20.86 -4.49
C PRO A 403 22.02 20.35 -4.15
N GLY A 404 22.08 19.14 -3.58
CA GLY A 404 23.31 18.44 -3.19
C GLY A 404 23.95 17.64 -4.34
N GLY A 405 25.17 17.14 -4.11
CA GLY A 405 25.94 16.32 -5.05
C GLY A 405 25.68 14.82 -4.96
N PHE A 406 24.50 14.40 -4.51
CA PHE A 406 24.16 12.98 -4.37
C PHE A 406 23.95 12.33 -5.73
N ALA A 407 24.54 11.15 -5.94
CA ALA A 407 24.29 10.35 -7.13
C ALA A 407 22.95 9.61 -6.97
N CYS A 408 21.85 10.31 -7.27
CA CYS A 408 20.49 9.79 -7.15
C CYS A 408 19.59 10.41 -8.23
N PHE A 409 18.74 9.57 -8.84
CA PHE A 409 17.79 10.01 -9.87
C PHE A 409 16.90 11.17 -9.40
N TYR A 410 16.35 11.10 -8.19
CA TYR A 410 15.48 12.15 -7.64
C TYR A 410 16.25 13.44 -7.36
N CYS A 411 17.49 13.34 -6.88
CA CYS A 411 18.37 14.50 -6.68
C CYS A 411 18.71 15.20 -7.99
N ASP A 412 18.96 14.45 -9.07
CA ASP A 412 19.20 15.02 -10.41
C ASP A 412 17.99 15.81 -10.92
N GLN A 413 16.78 15.36 -10.59
CA GLN A 413 15.56 16.12 -10.92
C GLN A 413 15.43 17.40 -10.10
N LEU A 414 15.83 17.40 -8.83
CA LEU A 414 15.88 18.64 -8.05
C LEU A 414 16.91 19.62 -8.62
N VAL A 415 18.09 19.15 -9.03
CA VAL A 415 19.07 20.00 -9.74
C VAL A 415 18.48 20.60 -11.02
N THR A 416 17.73 19.80 -11.78
CA THR A 416 17.05 20.27 -12.99
C THR A 416 15.95 21.28 -12.66
N TRP A 417 15.16 21.02 -11.60
CA TRP A 417 14.08 21.86 -11.13
C TRP A 417 14.57 23.25 -10.71
N GLU A 418 15.73 23.33 -10.05
CA GLU A 418 16.33 24.58 -9.61
C GLU A 418 16.71 25.50 -10.77
N ASN A 419 16.92 24.97 -11.98
CA ASN A 419 17.26 25.76 -13.16
C ASN A 419 16.06 26.63 -13.61
N PRO A 420 16.14 27.98 -13.54
CA PRO A 420 15.04 28.85 -13.94
C PRO A 420 14.64 28.70 -15.41
N MET A 421 15.58 28.37 -16.30
CA MET A 421 15.29 28.17 -17.72
C MET A 421 14.41 26.95 -17.96
N PHE A 422 14.56 25.89 -17.15
CA PHE A 422 13.71 24.71 -17.25
C PHE A 422 12.24 25.07 -16.99
N ARG A 423 11.99 25.81 -15.91
CA ARG A 423 10.64 26.23 -15.53
C ARG A 423 10.04 27.22 -16.53
N TYR A 424 10.84 28.18 -17.00
CA TYR A 424 10.42 29.13 -18.04
C TYR A 424 9.95 28.41 -19.32
N THR A 425 10.68 27.39 -19.77
CA THR A 425 10.26 26.56 -20.93
C THR A 425 8.94 25.84 -20.67
N GLY A 426 8.69 25.40 -19.43
CA GLY A 426 7.41 24.79 -19.05
C GLY A 426 6.24 25.78 -19.13
N VAL A 427 6.42 27.01 -18.64
CA VAL A 427 5.43 28.08 -18.71
C VAL A 427 5.11 28.45 -20.15
N GLU A 428 6.14 28.72 -20.96
CA GLU A 428 5.97 29.06 -22.38
C GLU A 428 5.24 27.95 -23.14
N TRP A 429 5.56 26.69 -22.85
CA TRP A 429 4.85 25.57 -23.47
C TRP A 429 3.38 25.52 -23.06
N LEU A 430 3.06 25.74 -21.77
CA LEU A 430 1.69 25.71 -21.26
C LEU A 430 0.84 26.87 -21.79
N ASP A 431 1.42 28.06 -21.98
CA ASP A 431 0.73 29.20 -22.59
C ASP A 431 0.20 28.83 -23.99
N ASP A 432 1.00 28.11 -24.77
CA ASP A 432 0.65 27.72 -26.14
C ASP A 432 -0.14 26.40 -26.25
N ASN A 433 0.02 25.49 -25.28
CA ASN A 433 -0.42 24.09 -25.41
C ASN A 433 -1.26 23.57 -24.24
N SER A 434 -1.63 24.38 -23.24
CA SER A 434 -2.48 23.95 -22.12
C SER A 434 -3.80 23.32 -22.56
N TRP A 435 -4.36 23.75 -23.69
CA TRP A 435 -5.56 23.15 -24.29
C TRP A 435 -5.38 21.68 -24.71
N GLN A 436 -4.15 21.20 -24.86
CA GLN A 436 -3.82 19.79 -25.13
C GLN A 436 -3.78 18.94 -23.86
N CYS A 437 -3.71 19.57 -22.67
CA CYS A 437 -3.78 18.90 -21.38
C CYS A 437 -5.22 18.47 -21.07
N THR A 438 -5.70 17.54 -21.88
CA THR A 438 -7.02 16.93 -21.71
C THR A 438 -6.88 15.69 -20.84
N VAL A 439 -7.58 15.68 -19.72
CA VAL A 439 -7.82 14.45 -18.95
C VAL A 439 -8.79 13.64 -19.81
N THR A 440 -8.26 12.70 -20.59
CA THR A 440 -9.10 11.82 -21.40
C THR A 440 -9.84 10.87 -20.46
N THR A 441 -11.16 10.95 -20.43
CA THR A 441 -12.05 10.05 -19.68
C THR A 441 -12.15 8.65 -20.33
N GLY A 442 -11.05 8.15 -20.90
CA GLY A 442 -11.04 6.90 -21.64
C GLY A 442 -9.64 6.32 -21.76
N GLY A 443 -9.49 5.09 -21.26
CA GLY A 443 -8.23 4.34 -21.23
C GLY A 443 -7.60 4.23 -22.62
N SER A 444 -6.42 4.84 -22.77
CA SER A 444 -5.54 4.58 -23.90
C SER A 444 -5.11 3.12 -23.88
N HIS A 445 -5.56 2.34 -24.86
CA HIS A 445 -5.01 1.04 -25.17
C HIS A 445 -3.62 1.23 -25.79
N GLY A 446 -2.58 1.38 -24.95
CA GLY A 446 -1.24 1.70 -25.41
C GLY A 446 -0.15 1.22 -24.44
N GLY A 447 0.45 0.09 -24.82
CA GLY A 447 1.71 -0.51 -24.35
C GLY A 447 2.54 0.17 -23.25
N GLY A 448 2.89 -0.64 -22.24
CA GLY A 448 4.15 -0.49 -21.51
C GLY A 448 4.10 0.29 -20.20
N THR A 449 2.98 0.30 -19.48
CA THR A 449 2.95 0.81 -18.11
C THR A 449 3.62 -0.17 -17.16
N ARG A 450 4.32 0.35 -16.14
CA ARG A 450 4.99 -0.40 -15.06
C ARG A 450 4.01 -1.06 -14.09
N HIS A 451 2.70 -0.83 -14.28
CA HIS A 451 1.62 -1.22 -13.38
C HIS A 451 0.41 -1.70 -14.20
N GLY A 452 -0.33 -2.66 -13.64
CA GLY A 452 -1.66 -3.03 -14.15
C GLY A 452 -2.67 -1.95 -13.78
N HIS A 453 -3.40 -1.44 -14.77
CA HIS A 453 -4.60 -0.62 -14.56
C HIS A 453 -5.82 -1.51 -14.40
#